data_AF-A0A350CXE3-F1
#
_entry.id   AF-A0A350CXE3-F1
#
_cell.length_a   1.000
_cell.length_b   1.000
_cell.length_c   1.000
_cell.angle_alpha   90.00
_cell.angle_beta   90.00
_cell.angle_gamma   90.00
#
_symmetry.space_group_name_H-M   'P 1'
#
loop_
_entity.id
_entity.type
_entity.pdbx_description
1 polymer ?
#
loop_
_entity_poly.entity_id
_entity_poly.type
_entity_poly.pdbx_seq_one_letter_code
_entity_poly.pdbx_strand_id
1 'polypeptide(L)'
;MTEAKTKSDQTSLSLDLQINNSDLSSLVGPLDSNLTQLENFLNVEISRRGASFGIKGTQANCRKAIQALTDLAAIAERKTDELAAEDIQLYLVGQKAPAEELAAEEPVPELRTNRKGLQGRTPMQRTYIRNILSHDVSFGIGPAGTGKTYL
;
A
#
# COMPACT_ATOMS: atom_id res chain seq x y z
N MET A 1 38.96 -1.31 -18.30
CA MET A 1 37.69 -2.06 -18.20
C MET A 1 36.80 -1.26 -17.27
N THR A 2 36.35 -0.05 -17.63
CA THR A 2 35.38 0.37 -18.67
C THR A 2 33.98 -0.20 -18.45
N GLU A 3 33.09 0.65 -17.92
CA GLU A 3 31.61 0.71 -18.10
C GLU A 3 31.13 1.91 -17.25
N ALA A 4 31.08 3.15 -17.72
CA ALA A 4 30.16 3.77 -18.70
C ALA A 4 28.65 3.63 -18.36
N LYS A 5 28.14 4.65 -17.65
CA LYS A 5 26.81 5.31 -17.76
C LYS A 5 25.54 4.44 -17.87
N THR A 6 24.66 4.59 -16.88
CA THR A 6 23.23 4.87 -17.14
C THR A 6 22.85 6.12 -16.36
N LYS A 7 22.77 7.25 -17.06
CA LYS A 7 22.26 8.52 -16.54
C LYS A 7 20.72 8.38 -16.52
N SER A 8 20.20 7.69 -15.51
CA SER A 8 18.75 7.50 -15.36
C SER A 8 18.11 8.88 -15.13
N ASP A 9 17.00 9.18 -15.81
CA ASP A 9 16.22 10.42 -15.66
C ASP A 9 15.65 10.52 -14.23
N GLN A 10 16.51 10.92 -13.30
CA GLN A 10 16.14 11.19 -11.92
C GLN A 10 15.34 12.49 -11.87
N THR A 11 14.06 12.35 -11.58
CA THR A 11 13.12 13.45 -11.38
C THR A 11 12.88 13.62 -9.88
N SER A 12 12.93 14.86 -9.41
CA SER A 12 12.48 15.22 -8.07
C SER A 12 11.07 15.79 -8.13
N LEU A 13 10.14 15.22 -7.37
CA LEU A 13 8.80 15.75 -7.17
C LEU A 13 8.59 16.10 -5.70
N SER A 14 7.77 17.11 -5.42
CA SER A 14 7.35 17.47 -4.06
C SER A 14 5.85 17.22 -3.89
N LEU A 15 5.46 16.77 -2.70
CA LEU A 15 4.09 16.55 -2.29
C LEU A 15 3.87 17.20 -0.93
N ASP A 16 2.89 18.08 -0.84
CA ASP A 16 2.44 18.66 0.43
C ASP A 16 1.09 18.05 0.79
N LEU A 17 1.04 17.33 1.91
CA LEU A 17 -0.19 16.73 2.44
C LEU A 17 -0.82 17.65 3.49
N GLN A 18 -2.13 17.83 3.43
CA GLN A 18 -2.90 18.49 4.48
C GLN A 18 -3.42 17.40 5.43
N ILE A 19 -2.63 17.07 6.46
CA ILE A 19 -2.88 15.95 7.36
C ILE A 19 -2.59 16.36 8.80
N ASN A 20 -3.37 15.85 9.76
CA ASN A 20 -3.18 16.14 11.18
C ASN A 20 -1.90 15.45 11.71
N ASN A 21 -1.34 15.96 12.80
CA ASN A 21 -0.10 15.43 13.36
C ASN A 21 -0.20 13.96 13.80
N SER A 22 -1.36 13.51 14.31
CA SER A 22 -1.60 12.11 14.67
C SER A 22 -1.48 11.20 13.44
N ASP A 23 -2.18 11.56 12.38
CA ASP A 23 -2.33 10.76 11.17
C ASP A 23 -1.02 10.78 10.37
N LEU A 24 -0.31 11.91 10.42
CA LEU A 24 1.03 12.08 9.86
C LEU A 24 2.09 11.25 10.61
N SER A 25 1.95 11.09 11.93
CA SER A 25 2.82 10.22 12.73
C SER A 25 2.56 8.75 12.38
N SER A 26 1.28 8.38 12.28
CA SER A 26 0.81 7.08 11.85
C SER A 26 1.31 6.71 10.44
N LEU A 27 1.19 7.63 9.47
CA LEU A 27 1.65 7.43 8.09
C LEU A 27 3.14 7.12 7.99
N VAL A 28 3.97 7.85 8.74
CA VAL A 28 5.43 7.76 8.62
C VAL A 28 6.05 6.74 9.56
N GLY A 29 5.35 6.42 10.65
CA GLY A 29 5.76 5.39 11.59
C GLY A 29 7.00 5.79 12.41
N PRO A 30 7.41 4.92 13.33
CA PRO A 30 8.59 5.16 14.16
C PRO A 30 9.85 5.21 13.30
N LEU A 31 10.67 6.25 13.50
CA LEU A 31 11.95 6.45 12.78
C LEU A 31 11.80 6.39 11.25
N ASP A 32 10.70 6.91 10.70
CA ASP A 32 10.39 6.91 9.27
C ASP A 32 10.32 5.50 8.63
N SER A 33 10.14 4.46 9.45
CA SER A 33 10.16 3.05 8.99
C SER A 33 9.15 2.76 7.87
N ASN A 34 8.00 3.43 7.86
CA ASN A 34 6.99 3.28 6.81
C ASN A 34 7.46 3.91 5.49
N LEU A 35 8.15 5.05 5.55
CA LEU A 35 8.74 5.68 4.38
C LEU A 35 9.85 4.81 3.81
N THR A 36 10.72 4.26 4.64
CA THR A 36 11.77 3.33 4.20
C THR A 36 11.21 2.09 3.50
N GLN A 37 10.05 1.58 3.94
CA GLN A 37 9.38 0.49 3.23
C GLN A 37 8.88 0.91 1.84
N LEU A 38 8.29 2.10 1.72
CA LEU A 38 7.84 2.66 0.45
C LEU A 38 9.02 2.93 -0.50
N GLU A 39 10.11 3.49 0.00
CA GLU A 39 11.36 3.73 -0.74
C GLU A 39 11.89 2.43 -1.36
N ASN A 40 12.05 1.39 -0.54
CA ASN A 40 12.57 0.09 -0.98
C ASN A 40 11.64 -0.57 -2.00
N PHE A 41 10.32 -0.47 -1.82
CA PHE A 41 9.36 -1.13 -2.70
C PHE A 41 9.21 -0.42 -4.05
N LEU A 42 9.21 0.92 -4.05
CA LEU A 42 9.01 1.73 -5.25
C LEU A 42 10.33 2.14 -5.93
N ASN A 43 11.47 1.83 -5.30
CA ASN A 43 12.80 2.22 -5.75
C ASN A 43 12.89 3.75 -5.96
N VAL A 44 12.59 4.48 -4.87
CA VAL A 44 12.64 5.95 -4.77
C VAL A 44 13.30 6.34 -3.45
N GLU A 45 13.75 7.58 -3.36
CA GLU A 45 14.21 8.22 -2.13
C GLU A 45 13.15 9.25 -1.69
N ILE A 46 12.71 9.20 -0.44
CA ILE A 46 11.68 10.04 0.15
C ILE A 46 12.29 10.81 1.32
N SER A 47 12.41 12.12 1.15
CA SER A 47 12.78 13.06 2.21
C SER A 47 11.52 13.72 2.76
N ARG A 48 11.50 14.03 4.06
CA ARG A 48 10.35 14.66 4.71
C ARG A 48 10.77 15.91 5.49
N ARG A 49 9.90 16.92 5.48
CA ARG A 49 9.92 18.05 6.41
C ARG A 49 8.49 18.37 6.85
N GLY A 50 8.08 17.87 8.01
CA GLY A 50 6.67 17.99 8.45
C GLY A 50 5.74 17.19 7.55
N ALA A 51 4.71 17.83 6.98
CA ALA A 51 3.80 17.21 6.02
C ALA A 51 4.23 17.40 4.55
N SER A 52 5.41 17.97 4.32
CA SER A 52 6.03 18.13 3.00
C SER A 52 6.97 16.96 2.71
N PHE A 53 6.79 16.30 1.58
CA PHE A 53 7.56 15.15 1.12
C PHE A 53 8.28 15.47 -0.19
N GLY A 54 9.58 15.26 -0.24
CA GLY A 54 10.40 15.35 -1.45
C GLY A 54 10.79 13.97 -1.93
N ILE A 55 10.39 13.60 -3.14
CA ILE A 55 10.54 12.27 -3.72
C ILE A 55 11.49 12.34 -4.91
N LYS A 56 12.52 11.50 -4.92
CA LYS A 56 13.50 11.41 -6.01
C LYS A 56 13.56 10.00 -6.56
N GLY A 57 13.60 9.89 -7.89
CA GLY A 57 13.60 8.60 -8.58
C GLY A 57 13.23 8.78 -10.04
N THR A 58 12.82 7.71 -10.71
CA THR A 58 12.29 7.82 -12.07
C THR A 58 10.92 8.49 -12.05
N GLN A 59 10.55 9.23 -13.10
CA GLN A 59 9.25 9.93 -13.13
C GLN A 59 8.05 8.99 -12.86
N ALA A 60 8.09 7.76 -13.39
CA ALA A 60 7.06 6.76 -13.17
C ALA A 60 6.99 6.33 -11.69
N ASN A 61 8.13 6.10 -11.05
CA ASN A 61 8.16 5.68 -9.65
C ASN A 61 7.79 6.82 -8.70
N CYS A 62 8.23 8.05 -8.99
CA CYS A 62 7.84 9.22 -8.19
C CYS A 62 6.32 9.44 -8.22
N ARG A 63 5.66 9.25 -9.38
CA ARG A 63 4.19 9.30 -9.46
C ARG A 63 3.52 8.22 -8.61
N LYS A 64 4.02 6.99 -8.66
CA LYS A 64 3.52 5.89 -7.81
C LYS A 64 3.71 6.18 -6.32
N ALA A 65 4.83 6.77 -5.94
CA ALA A 65 5.11 7.15 -4.56
C ALA A 65 4.19 8.26 -4.06
N ILE A 66 3.92 9.28 -4.89
CA ILE A 66 2.92 10.32 -4.57
C ILE A 66 1.55 9.68 -4.35
N GLN A 67 1.12 8.80 -5.26
CA GLN A 67 -0.16 8.13 -5.14
C GLN A 67 -0.24 7.27 -3.86
N ALA A 68 0.83 6.52 -3.56
CA ALA A 68 0.91 5.72 -2.35
C ALA A 68 0.81 6.56 -1.08
N LEU A 69 1.52 7.70 -1.01
CA LEU A 69 1.47 8.59 0.15
C LEU A 69 0.07 9.21 0.32
N THR A 70 -0.57 9.64 -0.77
CA THR A 70 -1.93 10.20 -0.72
C THR A 70 -2.96 9.16 -0.29
N ASP A 71 -2.89 7.94 -0.82
CA ASP A 71 -3.83 6.87 -0.46
C ASP A 71 -3.64 6.42 0.99
N LEU A 72 -2.39 6.25 1.44
CA LEU A 72 -2.09 5.89 2.83
C LEU A 72 -2.48 7.01 3.81
N ALA A 73 -2.34 8.28 3.42
CA ALA A 73 -2.85 9.42 4.20
C ALA A 73 -4.37 9.34 4.35
N ALA A 74 -5.10 9.06 3.27
CA ALA A 74 -6.56 8.89 3.33
C ALA A 74 -6.99 7.67 4.18
N ILE A 75 -6.18 6.60 4.21
CA ILE A 75 -6.43 5.46 5.10
C ILE A 75 -6.15 5.84 6.56
N ALA A 76 -5.09 6.61 6.83
CA ALA A 76 -4.76 7.11 8.16
C ALA A 76 -5.90 7.97 8.73
N GLU A 77 -6.47 8.89 7.93
CA GLU A 77 -7.58 9.75 8.34
C GLU A 77 -8.88 8.98 8.65
N ARG A 78 -9.11 7.86 7.96
CA ARG A 78 -10.31 7.03 8.13
C ARG A 78 -10.20 6.06 9.30
N LYS A 79 -8.99 5.64 9.66
CA LYS A 79 -8.77 4.76 10.80
C LYS A 79 -8.76 5.59 12.08
N THR A 80 -9.42 5.07 13.11
CA THR A 80 -9.32 5.61 14.46
C THR A 80 -8.01 5.19 15.16
N ASP A 81 -7.38 4.11 14.66
CA ASP A 81 -6.13 3.53 15.18
C ASP A 81 -4.93 3.80 14.26
N GLU A 82 -3.71 3.69 14.79
CA GLU A 82 -2.46 3.85 14.03
C GLU A 82 -2.35 2.87 12.84
N LEU A 83 -1.73 3.32 11.76
CA LEU A 83 -1.35 2.49 10.61
C LEU A 83 -0.25 1.54 11.05
N ALA A 84 -0.56 0.24 11.04
CA ALA A 84 0.43 -0.78 11.31
C ALA A 84 1.31 -0.99 10.06
N ALA A 85 2.53 -1.49 10.27
CA ALA A 85 3.43 -1.84 9.17
C ALA A 85 2.77 -2.83 8.18
N GLU A 86 1.90 -3.73 8.68
CA GLU A 86 1.16 -4.65 7.82
C GLU A 86 0.19 -3.93 6.87
N ASP A 87 -0.39 -2.79 7.25
CA ASP A 87 -1.33 -2.06 6.38
C ASP A 87 -0.61 -1.49 5.14
N ILE A 88 0.63 -1.04 5.30
CA ILE A 88 1.46 -0.52 4.20
C ILE A 88 1.88 -1.65 3.27
N GLN A 89 2.34 -2.77 3.83
CA GLN A 89 2.66 -3.95 3.03
C GLN A 89 1.43 -4.44 2.24
N LEU A 90 0.26 -4.42 2.88
CA LEU A 90 -0.99 -4.84 2.27
C LEU A 90 -1.40 -3.92 1.11
N TYR A 91 -1.26 -2.61 1.30
CA TYR A 91 -1.48 -1.62 0.24
C TYR A 91 -0.52 -1.83 -0.95
N LEU A 92 0.77 -2.03 -0.68
CA LEU A 92 1.79 -2.24 -1.71
C LEU A 92 1.56 -3.54 -2.51
N VAL A 93 1.10 -4.61 -1.83
CA VAL A 93 0.71 -5.87 -2.49
C VAL A 93 -0.53 -5.68 -3.37
N GLY A 94 -1.52 -4.91 -2.90
CA GLY A 94 -2.71 -4.57 -3.68
C GLY A 94 -2.41 -3.82 -4.98
N GLN A 95 -1.40 -2.92 -4.97
CA GLN A 95 -0.93 -2.20 -6.17
C GLN A 95 -0.21 -3.08 -7.21
N LYS A 96 0.27 -4.27 -6.84
CA LYS A 96 0.84 -5.24 -7.78
C LYS A 96 -0.22 -6.12 -8.46
N ALA A 97 -1.46 -6.13 -7.97
CA ALA A 97 -2.53 -6.86 -8.65
C ALA A 97 -2.82 -6.19 -10.01
N PRO A 98 -3.00 -6.97 -11.09
CA PRO A 98 -3.31 -6.41 -12.40
C PRO A 98 -4.57 -5.54 -12.32
N ALA A 99 -4.55 -4.41 -13.04
CA ALA A 99 -5.61 -3.39 -13.01
C ALA A 99 -7.01 -3.94 -13.34
N GLU A 100 -7.10 -5.09 -14.01
CA GLU A 100 -8.35 -5.79 -14.28
C GLU A 100 -9.05 -6.32 -13.01
N GLU A 101 -8.35 -6.57 -11.90
CA GLU A 101 -8.98 -6.97 -10.62
C GLU A 101 -9.47 -5.78 -9.77
N LEU A 102 -9.00 -4.57 -10.06
CA LEU A 102 -9.39 -3.33 -9.36
C LEU A 102 -10.76 -2.82 -9.80
N ALA A 103 -11.26 -3.23 -10.96
CA ALA A 103 -12.53 -2.78 -11.54
C ALA A 103 -13.79 -3.42 -10.91
N ALA A 104 -13.63 -4.39 -10.01
CA ALA A 104 -14.76 -4.95 -9.28
C ALA A 104 -15.06 -4.12 -8.02
N GLU A 105 -15.64 -2.92 -8.23
CA GLU A 105 -16.37 -2.14 -7.22
C GLU A 105 -17.69 -2.80 -6.77
N GLU A 106 -17.87 -4.09 -7.02
CA GLU A 106 -19.02 -4.81 -6.48
C GLU A 106 -18.83 -5.06 -4.97
N PRO A 107 -19.89 -4.85 -4.16
CA PRO A 107 -19.82 -5.09 -2.73
C PRO A 107 -19.39 -6.54 -2.47
N VAL A 108 -18.22 -6.68 -1.83
CA VAL A 108 -17.70 -7.97 -1.41
C VAL A 108 -18.73 -8.57 -0.45
N PRO A 109 -19.26 -9.78 -0.72
CA PRO A 109 -20.25 -10.36 0.17
C PRO A 109 -19.61 -10.57 1.55
N GLU A 110 -20.29 -10.13 2.61
CA GLU A 110 -19.80 -10.32 3.97
C GLU A 110 -19.65 -11.81 4.28
N LEU A 111 -18.42 -12.22 4.58
CA LEU A 111 -18.13 -13.54 5.13
C LEU A 111 -18.66 -13.58 6.57
N ARG A 112 -19.78 -14.28 6.76
CA ARG A 112 -20.33 -14.56 8.10
C ARG A 112 -19.47 -15.62 8.79
N THR A 113 -18.40 -15.16 9.44
CA THR A 113 -17.58 -15.97 10.35
C THR A 113 -17.82 -15.55 11.80
N ASN A 114 -17.34 -16.34 12.76
CA ASN A 114 -17.40 -15.98 14.19
C ASN A 114 -16.65 -14.67 14.52
N ARG A 115 -15.75 -14.21 13.66
CA ARG A 115 -15.15 -12.87 13.72
C ARG A 115 -16.02 -11.88 12.95
N LYS A 116 -16.71 -11.00 13.67
CA LYS A 116 -17.45 -9.88 13.07
C LYS A 116 -16.49 -8.93 12.34
N GLY A 117 -16.80 -8.57 11.10
CA GLY A 117 -16.07 -7.54 10.34
C GLY A 117 -14.93 -8.03 9.45
N LEU A 118 -14.87 -9.32 9.12
CA LEU A 118 -13.87 -9.83 8.18
C LEU A 118 -14.15 -9.33 6.75
N GLN A 119 -13.34 -8.39 6.27
CA GLN A 119 -13.46 -7.81 4.93
C GLN A 119 -12.17 -7.95 4.14
N GLY A 120 -12.30 -8.20 2.84
CA GLY A 120 -11.17 -8.25 1.91
C GLY A 120 -10.59 -6.86 1.70
N ARG A 121 -9.38 -6.64 2.23
CA ARG A 121 -8.68 -5.35 2.17
C ARG A 121 -7.90 -5.15 0.86
N THR A 122 -7.51 -6.22 0.19
CA THR A 122 -6.88 -6.18 -1.15
C THR A 122 -7.77 -6.79 -2.23
N PRO A 123 -7.59 -6.44 -3.51
CA PRO A 123 -8.32 -7.08 -4.62
C PRO A 123 -8.21 -8.61 -4.58
N MET A 124 -7.00 -9.13 -4.36
CA MET A 124 -6.73 -10.57 -4.24
C MET A 124 -7.51 -11.21 -3.07
N GLN A 125 -7.57 -10.53 -1.92
CA GLN A 125 -8.37 -10.97 -0.78
C GLN A 125 -9.86 -10.98 -1.11
N ARG A 126 -10.37 -9.98 -1.83
CA ARG A 126 -11.78 -9.95 -2.28
C ARG A 126 -12.08 -11.08 -3.24
N THR A 127 -11.20 -11.35 -4.21
CA THR A 127 -11.30 -12.50 -5.10
C THR A 127 -11.28 -13.81 -4.32
N TYR A 128 -10.41 -13.93 -3.31
CA TYR A 128 -10.36 -15.11 -2.44
C TYR A 128 -11.67 -15.31 -1.65
N ILE A 129 -12.24 -14.25 -1.09
CA ILE A 129 -13.55 -14.30 -0.42
C ILE A 129 -14.65 -14.75 -1.38
N ARG A 130 -14.68 -14.23 -2.61
CA ARG A 130 -15.64 -14.69 -3.63
C ARG A 130 -15.46 -16.18 -3.94
N ASN A 131 -14.23 -16.65 -4.06
CA ASN A 131 -13.94 -18.06 -4.32
C ASN A 131 -14.41 -18.96 -3.17
N ILE A 132 -14.19 -18.56 -1.91
CA ILE A 132 -14.72 -19.28 -0.73
C ILE A 132 -16.25 -19.41 -0.79
N LEU A 133 -16.95 -18.34 -1.22
CA LEU A 133 -18.42 -18.34 -1.26
C LEU A 133 -19.00 -19.10 -2.46
N SER A 134 -18.23 -19.30 -3.52
CA SER A 134 -18.68 -19.91 -4.77
C SER A 134 -18.21 -21.36 -4.96
N HIS A 135 -17.24 -21.83 -4.18
CA HIS A 135 -16.62 -23.15 -4.33
C HIS A 135 -16.53 -23.87 -2.98
N ASP A 136 -16.75 -25.19 -2.98
CA ASP A 136 -16.71 -26.01 -1.77
C ASP A 136 -15.31 -26.07 -1.12
N VAL A 137 -14.24 -25.90 -1.93
CA VAL A 137 -12.84 -25.90 -1.46
C VAL A 137 -12.06 -24.80 -2.20
N SER A 138 -11.36 -23.96 -1.44
CA SER A 138 -10.50 -22.88 -1.96
C SER A 138 -9.11 -22.94 -1.32
N PHE A 139 -8.05 -22.75 -2.11
CA PHE A 139 -6.66 -22.72 -1.62
C PHE A 139 -6.06 -21.32 -1.79
N GLY A 140 -5.65 -20.69 -0.68
CA GLY A 140 -4.98 -19.39 -0.68
C GLY A 140 -3.46 -19.54 -0.73
N ILE A 141 -2.83 -19.35 -1.89
CA ILE A 141 -1.38 -19.47 -2.07
C ILE A 141 -0.77 -18.06 -2.20
N GLY A 142 0.29 -17.78 -1.44
CA GLY A 142 1.05 -16.54 -1.58
C GLY A 142 2.25 -16.46 -0.61
N PRO A 143 3.16 -15.48 -0.78
CA PRO A 143 4.33 -15.31 0.08
C PRO A 143 3.96 -14.92 1.53
N ALA A 144 4.81 -15.21 2.52
CA ALA A 144 4.54 -14.87 3.92
C ALA A 144 4.26 -13.35 4.11
N GLY A 145 3.39 -12.99 5.05
CA GLY A 145 3.05 -11.58 5.35
C GLY A 145 1.90 -10.97 4.53
N THR A 146 1.37 -11.63 3.50
CA THR A 146 0.26 -11.09 2.66
C THR A 146 -1.14 -11.24 3.26
N GLY A 147 -1.27 -11.42 4.58
CA GLY A 147 -2.57 -11.51 5.26
C GLY A 147 -3.41 -12.75 4.96
N LYS A 148 -2.80 -13.88 4.55
CA LYS A 148 -3.54 -15.15 4.30
C LYS A 148 -4.25 -15.69 5.55
N THR A 149 -3.68 -15.47 6.74
CA THR A 149 -4.25 -15.89 8.04
C THR A 149 -5.25 -14.86 8.57
N TYR A 150 -5.35 -13.68 7.95
CA TYR A 150 -6.32 -12.66 8.35
C TYR A 150 -7.74 -13.09 7.97
N LEU A 151 -7.89 -13.63 6.75
CA LEU A 151 -9.12 -14.23 6.21
C LEU A 151 -9.38 -15.63 6.77
#